data_AF-B8RJ23-F1
#
_entry.id   AF-B8RJ23-F1
#
_cell.length_a   1.000
_cell.length_b   1.000
_cell.length_c   1.000
_cell.angle_alpha   90.00
_cell.angle_beta   90.00
_cell.angle_gamma   90.00
#
_symmetry.space_group_name_H-M   'P 1'
#
loop_
_entity.id
_entity.type
_entity.pdbx_description
1 polymer ?
#
loop_
_entity_poly.entity_id
_entity_poly.type
_entity_poly.pdbx_seq_one_letter_code
_entity_poly.pdbx_strand_id
1 'polypeptide(L)'
;RQETGLEQVLMNIALGDAPEGQFGCAAIPGQEANFRANLERTVEYAKAVDCKKIHIMAGKLACAPSAEHDSTYVKNLKTAASILEQNNILGVIEPINKYALPGYYLACYQKAIQVLQEVNSPNLKLMFDIYHAQHIRGDITNGLREFGPHIGHVQLAQVPSRHEPDCEGELNYRYVLAQLEASGYGGWVGCEYKPKGSTEEGLGWLRTFGYWK
;
A
#
# COMPACT_ATOMS: atom_id res chain seq x y z
N ARG A 1 -14.05 -9.79 -13.26
CA ARG A 1 -15.16 -8.99 -13.82
C ARG A 1 -16.19 -9.79 -14.62
N GLN A 2 -15.80 -10.66 -15.56
CA GLN A 2 -16.73 -11.34 -16.47
C GLN A 2 -17.84 -12.14 -15.75
N GLU A 3 -17.50 -12.86 -14.68
CA GLU A 3 -18.47 -13.68 -13.94
C GLU A 3 -19.12 -12.92 -12.76
N THR A 4 -18.32 -12.14 -12.02
CA THR A 4 -18.73 -11.56 -10.73
C THR A 4 -19.04 -10.07 -10.77
N GLY A 5 -18.74 -9.37 -11.86
CA GLY A 5 -18.77 -7.91 -11.93
C GLY A 5 -17.66 -7.19 -11.15
N LEU A 6 -16.81 -7.92 -10.41
CA LEU A 6 -15.76 -7.33 -9.57
C LEU A 6 -14.58 -6.78 -10.39
N GLU A 7 -14.06 -5.65 -9.94
CA GLU A 7 -12.84 -4.98 -10.42
C GLU A 7 -11.67 -5.35 -9.51
N GLN A 8 -10.55 -5.78 -10.10
CA GLN A 8 -9.30 -5.95 -9.35
C GLN A 8 -8.66 -4.58 -9.13
N VAL A 9 -8.86 -4.01 -7.95
CA VAL A 9 -8.43 -2.64 -7.63
C VAL A 9 -6.91 -2.50 -7.51
N LEU A 10 -6.28 -3.48 -6.85
CA LEU A 10 -4.86 -3.47 -6.51
C LEU A 10 -4.35 -4.90 -6.30
N MET A 11 -3.07 -5.12 -6.57
CA MET A 11 -2.36 -6.36 -6.20
C MET A 11 -0.93 -6.08 -5.78
N ASN A 12 -0.33 -6.96 -5.00
CA ASN A 12 1.08 -6.87 -4.64
C ASN A 12 1.96 -7.39 -5.78
N ILE A 13 3.18 -6.86 -5.88
CA ILE A 13 4.23 -7.46 -6.69
C ILE A 13 4.46 -8.92 -6.29
N ALA A 14 4.71 -9.78 -7.27
CA ALA A 14 5.07 -11.18 -7.04
C ALA A 14 6.32 -11.28 -6.14
N LEU A 15 6.31 -12.26 -5.24
CA LEU A 15 7.46 -12.56 -4.40
C LEU A 15 8.47 -13.48 -5.10
N GLY A 16 8.06 -14.23 -6.12
CA GLY A 16 8.91 -15.22 -6.79
C GLY A 16 9.40 -16.28 -5.80
N ASP A 17 10.65 -16.72 -5.95
CA ASP A 17 11.32 -17.68 -5.08
C ASP A 17 11.94 -17.03 -3.83
N ALA A 18 11.37 -15.93 -3.35
CA ALA A 18 11.89 -15.24 -2.18
C ALA A 18 11.88 -16.16 -0.94
N PRO A 19 12.90 -16.09 -0.08
CA PRO A 19 12.94 -16.84 1.16
C PRO A 19 11.69 -16.61 2.01
N GLU A 20 11.31 -17.61 2.80
CA GLU A 20 10.17 -17.50 3.72
C GLU A 20 10.30 -16.26 4.61
N GLY A 21 9.22 -15.47 4.69
CA GLY A 21 9.19 -14.24 5.47
C GLY A 21 9.81 -13.02 4.80
N GLN A 22 10.23 -13.10 3.53
CA GLN A 22 10.60 -11.94 2.73
C GLN A 22 9.37 -11.31 2.07
N PHE A 23 9.22 -9.99 2.25
CA PHE A 23 8.09 -9.23 1.72
C PHE A 23 8.58 -8.25 0.65
N GLY A 24 8.99 -8.79 -0.50
CA GLY A 24 9.55 -8.02 -1.62
C GLY A 24 11.06 -7.86 -1.56
N CYS A 25 11.64 -7.31 -2.63
CA CYS A 25 13.09 -7.14 -2.75
C CYS A 25 13.53 -5.81 -3.39
N ALA A 26 12.61 -4.85 -3.54
CA ALA A 26 12.91 -3.61 -4.26
C ALA A 26 14.05 -2.80 -3.61
N ALA A 27 14.25 -2.89 -2.29
CA ALA A 27 15.31 -2.20 -1.56
C ALA A 27 16.50 -3.11 -1.21
N ILE A 28 16.57 -4.34 -1.73
CA ILE A 28 17.57 -5.33 -1.33
C ILE A 28 18.71 -5.36 -2.37
N PRO A 29 19.94 -4.93 -2.02
CA PRO A 29 21.07 -4.95 -2.94
C PRO A 29 21.35 -6.35 -3.47
N GLY A 30 21.68 -6.46 -4.76
CA GLY A 30 21.94 -7.73 -5.44
C GLY A 30 20.69 -8.52 -5.84
N GLN A 31 19.49 -8.01 -5.57
CA GLN A 31 18.21 -8.62 -5.96
C GLN A 31 17.50 -7.85 -7.09
N GLU A 32 18.17 -6.94 -7.78
CA GLU A 32 17.59 -6.06 -8.80
C GLU A 32 17.03 -6.86 -9.99
N ALA A 33 17.73 -7.91 -10.43
CA ALA A 33 17.26 -8.79 -11.50
C ALA A 33 15.98 -9.55 -11.08
N ASN A 34 15.95 -10.05 -9.84
CA ASN A 34 14.78 -10.73 -9.29
C ASN A 34 13.60 -9.77 -9.11
N PHE A 35 13.86 -8.55 -8.63
CA PHE A 35 12.87 -7.49 -8.55
C PHE A 35 12.23 -7.20 -9.92
N ARG A 36 13.08 -7.02 -10.95
CA ARG A 36 12.61 -6.75 -12.31
C ARG A 36 11.78 -7.91 -12.87
N ALA A 37 12.26 -9.14 -12.74
CA ALA A 37 11.54 -10.33 -13.21
C ALA A 37 10.17 -10.48 -12.51
N ASN A 38 10.12 -10.26 -11.19
CA ASN A 38 8.88 -10.27 -10.42
C ASN A 38 7.92 -9.17 -10.87
N LEU A 39 8.42 -7.96 -11.16
CA LEU A 39 7.60 -6.87 -11.66
C LEU A 39 7.03 -7.16 -13.05
N GLU A 40 7.85 -7.60 -14.00
CA GLU A 40 7.43 -7.93 -15.37
C GLU A 40 6.36 -9.02 -15.35
N ARG A 41 6.57 -10.08 -14.56
CA ARG A 41 5.54 -11.12 -14.33
C ARG A 41 4.27 -10.54 -13.73
N THR A 42 4.37 -9.67 -12.72
CA THR A 42 3.18 -9.06 -12.10
C THR A 42 2.41 -8.20 -13.10
N VAL A 43 3.08 -7.49 -14.00
CA VAL A 43 2.46 -6.70 -15.06
C VAL A 43 1.66 -7.59 -16.02
N GLU A 44 2.18 -8.77 -16.39
CA GLU A 44 1.44 -9.73 -17.22
C GLU A 44 0.14 -10.20 -16.52
N TYR A 45 0.23 -10.52 -15.23
CA TYR A 45 -0.95 -10.89 -14.44
C TYR A 45 -1.93 -9.73 -14.30
N ALA A 46 -1.44 -8.52 -14.03
CA ALA A 46 -2.26 -7.32 -13.90
C ALA A 46 -3.05 -7.05 -15.18
N LYS A 47 -2.44 -7.24 -16.36
CA LYS A 47 -3.16 -7.16 -17.65
C LYS A 47 -4.25 -8.21 -17.77
N ALA A 48 -3.97 -9.46 -17.38
CA ALA A 48 -4.91 -10.56 -17.48
C ALA A 48 -6.18 -10.36 -16.63
N VAL A 49 -6.04 -9.67 -15.48
CA VAL A 49 -7.17 -9.39 -14.56
C VAL A 49 -7.65 -7.93 -14.62
N ASP A 50 -7.15 -7.15 -15.58
CA ASP A 50 -7.43 -5.71 -15.75
C ASP A 50 -7.14 -4.86 -14.49
N CYS A 51 -6.14 -5.25 -13.69
CA CYS A 51 -5.69 -4.49 -12.54
C CYS A 51 -4.86 -3.29 -12.96
N LYS A 52 -5.20 -2.10 -12.43
CA LYS A 52 -4.51 -0.84 -12.75
C LYS A 52 -3.53 -0.37 -11.68
N LYS A 53 -3.36 -1.14 -10.59
CA LYS A 53 -2.46 -0.75 -9.49
C LYS A 53 -1.65 -1.93 -8.97
N ILE A 54 -0.35 -1.70 -8.81
CA ILE A 54 0.57 -2.68 -8.23
C ILE A 54 1.27 -2.06 -7.01
N HIS A 55 1.18 -2.72 -5.85
CA HIS A 55 1.99 -2.38 -4.69
C HIS A 55 3.39 -2.99 -4.83
N ILE A 56 4.40 -2.11 -4.82
CA ILE A 56 5.81 -2.45 -4.91
C ILE A 56 6.40 -2.60 -3.51
N MET A 57 6.51 -3.85 -3.06
CA MET A 57 7.04 -4.16 -1.73
C MET A 57 8.57 -3.96 -1.65
N ALA A 58 9.01 -3.24 -0.63
CA ALA A 58 10.41 -2.86 -0.46
C ALA A 58 11.32 -4.02 -0.02
N GLY A 59 10.84 -4.87 0.88
CA GLY A 59 11.62 -5.94 1.48
C GLY A 59 11.90 -5.74 2.96
N LYS A 60 12.18 -6.86 3.63
CA LYS A 60 12.56 -6.92 5.03
C LYS A 60 14.09 -6.98 5.15
N LEU A 61 14.61 -6.31 6.17
CA LEU A 61 16.04 -6.24 6.48
C LEU A 61 16.35 -6.96 7.79
N ALA A 62 17.52 -7.59 7.85
CA ALA A 62 18.07 -8.16 9.09
C ALA A 62 18.76 -7.10 9.97
N CYS A 63 19.14 -5.97 9.38
CA CYS A 63 19.82 -4.85 10.04
C CYS A 63 19.22 -3.51 9.62
N ALA A 64 19.71 -2.41 10.19
CA ALA A 64 19.27 -1.08 9.80
C ALA A 64 19.56 -0.80 8.31
N PRO A 65 18.69 -0.07 7.59
CA PRO A 65 18.94 0.32 6.21
C PRO A 65 20.27 1.04 6.05
N SER A 66 21.04 0.64 5.02
CA SER A 66 22.26 1.36 4.60
C SER A 66 21.99 2.25 3.39
N ALA A 67 22.93 3.14 3.06
CA ALA A 67 22.87 3.97 1.85
C ALA A 67 22.77 3.12 0.55
N GLU A 68 23.29 1.89 0.58
CA GLU A 68 23.18 0.96 -0.55
C GLU A 68 21.73 0.52 -0.78
N HIS A 69 20.99 0.22 0.30
CA HIS A 69 19.56 -0.10 0.23
C HIS A 69 18.76 1.07 -0.32
N ASP A 70 19.08 2.30 0.12
CA ASP A 70 18.42 3.52 -0.38
C ASP A 70 18.66 3.73 -1.87
N SER A 71 19.91 3.61 -2.30
CA SER A 71 20.25 3.73 -3.72
C SER A 71 19.60 2.63 -4.58
N THR A 72 19.52 1.40 -4.05
CA THR A 72 18.90 0.26 -4.71
C THR A 72 17.39 0.48 -4.86
N TYR A 73 16.73 0.92 -3.79
CA TYR A 73 15.29 1.18 -3.80
C TYR A 73 14.91 2.23 -4.83
N VAL A 74 15.62 3.37 -4.87
CA VAL A 74 15.35 4.43 -5.85
C VAL A 74 15.59 3.95 -7.28
N LYS A 75 16.70 3.24 -7.55
CA LYS A 75 17.01 2.70 -8.90
C LYS A 75 15.94 1.72 -9.38
N ASN A 76 15.50 0.82 -8.50
CA ASN A 76 14.46 -0.15 -8.79
C ASN A 76 13.11 0.54 -9.01
N LEU A 77 12.76 1.54 -8.21
CA LEU A 77 11.53 2.32 -8.41
C LEU A 77 11.53 3.16 -9.70
N LYS A 78 12.69 3.72 -10.11
CA LYS A 78 12.83 4.38 -11.42
C LYS A 78 12.59 3.40 -12.56
N THR A 79 13.16 2.20 -12.46
CA THR A 79 12.91 1.12 -13.42
C THR A 79 11.44 0.72 -13.45
N ALA A 80 10.84 0.57 -12.26
CA ALA A 80 9.43 0.20 -12.12
C ALA A 80 8.50 1.25 -12.70
N ALA A 81 8.74 2.53 -12.42
CA ALA A 81 7.97 3.65 -12.96
C ALA A 81 7.92 3.60 -14.50
N SER A 82 9.07 3.38 -15.17
CA SER A 82 9.11 3.29 -16.63
C SER A 82 8.33 2.08 -17.17
N ILE A 83 8.48 0.91 -16.53
CA ILE A 83 7.72 -0.30 -16.93
C ILE A 83 6.22 -0.08 -16.72
N LEU A 84 5.81 0.48 -15.58
CA LEU A 84 4.40 0.66 -15.24
C LEU A 84 3.73 1.71 -16.14
N GLU A 85 4.43 2.80 -16.48
CA GLU A 85 3.96 3.82 -17.43
C GLU A 85 3.66 3.22 -18.81
N GLN A 86 4.58 2.42 -19.36
CA GLN A 86 4.37 1.73 -20.65
C GLN A 86 3.14 0.81 -20.68
N ASN A 87 2.67 0.39 -19.51
CA ASN A 87 1.56 -0.52 -19.34
C ASN A 87 0.29 0.15 -18.80
N ASN A 88 0.31 1.48 -18.61
CA ASN A 88 -0.78 2.25 -18.01
C ASN A 88 -1.23 1.68 -16.64
N ILE A 89 -0.24 1.33 -15.81
CA ILE A 89 -0.43 0.85 -14.44
C ILE A 89 0.17 1.89 -13.48
N LEU A 90 -0.47 2.07 -12.33
CA LEU A 90 0.04 2.88 -11.23
C LEU A 90 0.79 1.99 -10.23
N GLY A 91 2.04 2.31 -9.96
CA GLY A 91 2.77 1.76 -8.83
C GLY A 91 2.40 2.48 -7.54
N VAL A 92 2.29 1.75 -6.44
CA VAL A 92 2.23 2.35 -5.10
C VAL A 92 3.29 1.77 -4.18
N ILE A 93 3.80 2.57 -3.26
CA ILE A 93 4.69 2.14 -2.17
C ILE A 93 4.03 2.41 -0.83
N GLU A 94 4.24 1.51 0.13
CA GLU A 94 3.52 1.52 1.41
C GLU A 94 4.50 1.53 2.59
N PRO A 95 4.43 2.54 3.47
CA PRO A 95 5.08 2.46 4.77
C PRO A 95 4.38 1.46 5.68
N ILE A 96 5.09 0.44 6.16
CA ILE A 96 4.54 -0.62 7.03
C ILE A 96 5.04 -0.45 8.46
N ASN A 97 4.13 -0.60 9.44
CA ASN A 97 4.48 -0.43 10.85
C ASN A 97 5.23 -1.65 11.42
N LYS A 98 6.01 -1.40 12.49
CA LYS A 98 6.84 -2.43 13.14
C LYS A 98 6.07 -3.58 13.79
N TYR A 99 4.78 -3.42 14.11
CA TYR A 99 3.96 -4.46 14.74
C TYR A 99 3.45 -5.46 13.70
N ALA A 100 3.12 -4.97 12.50
CA ALA A 100 2.72 -5.79 11.37
C ALA A 100 3.92 -6.48 10.72
N LEU A 101 5.00 -5.73 10.48
CA LEU A 101 6.19 -6.27 9.82
C LEU A 101 7.49 -5.67 10.39
N PRO A 102 8.03 -6.24 11.47
CA PRO A 102 9.31 -5.82 12.03
C PRO A 102 10.43 -5.92 10.98
N GLY A 103 11.27 -4.89 10.90
CA GLY A 103 12.42 -4.84 9.99
C GLY A 103 12.07 -4.51 8.53
N TYR A 104 10.85 -4.07 8.22
CA TYR A 104 10.52 -3.61 6.88
C TYR A 104 11.31 -2.34 6.51
N TYR A 105 11.85 -2.28 5.28
CA TYR A 105 12.70 -1.16 4.84
C TYR A 105 11.95 0.18 4.86
N LEU A 106 10.72 0.22 4.33
CA LEU A 106 9.92 1.43 4.25
C LEU A 106 8.99 1.50 5.46
N ALA A 107 9.47 2.03 6.59
CA ALA A 107 8.69 2.16 7.82
C ALA A 107 8.45 3.63 8.22
N CYS A 108 8.60 4.57 7.28
CA CYS A 108 8.51 6.01 7.51
C CYS A 108 7.86 6.72 6.31
N TYR A 109 6.84 7.54 6.58
CA TYR A 109 6.11 8.29 5.55
C TYR A 109 6.96 9.40 4.93
N GLN A 110 7.77 10.13 5.71
CA GLN A 110 8.67 11.16 5.17
C GLN A 110 9.68 10.57 4.19
N LYS A 111 10.23 9.39 4.49
CA LYS A 111 11.11 8.66 3.58
C LYS A 111 10.40 8.26 2.30
N ALA A 112 9.15 7.78 2.40
CA ALA A 112 8.35 7.44 1.21
C ALA A 112 8.14 8.65 0.31
N ILE A 113 7.81 9.83 0.86
CA ILE A 113 7.66 11.06 0.09
C ILE A 113 8.98 11.48 -0.57
N GLN A 114 10.10 11.45 0.17
CA GLN A 114 11.42 11.77 -0.39
C GLN A 114 11.76 10.87 -1.58
N VAL A 115 11.53 9.56 -1.45
CA VAL A 115 11.76 8.60 -2.54
C VAL A 115 10.84 8.88 -3.73
N LEU A 116 9.55 9.15 -3.52
CA LEU A 116 8.62 9.50 -4.60
C LEU A 116 9.05 10.77 -5.35
N GLN A 117 9.54 11.78 -4.62
CA GLN A 117 10.07 13.01 -5.20
C GLN A 117 11.37 12.76 -5.98
N GLU A 118 12.25 11.89 -5.50
CA GLU A 118 13.51 11.56 -6.20
C GLU A 118 13.28 10.70 -7.46
N VAL A 119 12.30 9.80 -7.43
CA VAL A 119 11.87 9.03 -8.60
C VAL A 119 11.17 9.94 -9.62
N ASN A 120 10.40 10.92 -9.14
CA ASN A 120 9.71 11.95 -9.93
C ASN A 120 8.90 11.37 -11.11
N SER A 121 8.03 10.41 -10.83
CA SER A 121 7.15 9.80 -11.83
C SER A 121 5.67 9.96 -11.45
N PRO A 122 4.79 10.31 -12.41
CA PRO A 122 3.35 10.34 -12.17
C PRO A 122 2.75 8.93 -11.97
N ASN A 123 3.44 7.88 -12.44
CA ASN A 123 3.03 6.47 -12.33
C ASN A 123 3.51 5.80 -11.04
N LEU A 124 4.00 6.57 -10.06
CA LEU A 124 4.36 6.06 -8.75
C LEU A 124 3.78 6.97 -7.66
N LYS A 125 3.04 6.38 -6.73
CA LYS A 125 2.31 7.09 -5.68
C LYS A 125 2.46 6.42 -4.31
N LEU A 126 1.97 7.07 -3.27
CA LEU A 126 1.89 6.56 -1.92
C LEU A 126 0.62 5.71 -1.74
N MET A 127 0.75 4.55 -1.11
CA MET A 127 -0.36 3.84 -0.49
C MET A 127 -0.45 4.31 0.97
N PHE A 128 -1.57 4.94 1.31
CA PHE A 128 -1.84 5.43 2.66
C PHE A 128 -2.73 4.44 3.40
N ASP A 129 -2.13 3.39 3.96
CA ASP A 129 -2.83 2.55 4.94
C ASP A 129 -2.91 3.30 6.27
N ILE A 130 -4.14 3.63 6.67
CA ILE A 130 -4.46 4.36 7.91
C ILE A 130 -4.02 3.57 9.14
N TYR A 131 -4.09 2.23 9.11
CA TYR A 131 -3.61 1.37 10.19
C TYR A 131 -2.11 1.51 10.40
N HIS A 132 -1.33 1.50 9.31
CA HIS A 132 0.11 1.72 9.40
C HIS A 132 0.44 3.17 9.76
N ALA A 133 -0.25 4.15 9.18
CA ALA A 133 -0.05 5.57 9.48
C ALA A 133 -0.25 5.88 10.96
N GLN A 134 -1.30 5.33 11.58
CA GLN A 134 -1.58 5.56 13.00
C GLN A 134 -0.46 5.03 13.89
N HIS A 135 0.02 3.81 13.65
CA HIS A 135 1.13 3.24 14.41
C HIS A 135 2.49 3.92 14.17
N ILE A 136 2.72 4.48 12.97
CA ILE A 136 4.00 5.10 12.59
C ILE A 136 4.08 6.54 13.06
N ARG A 137 3.04 7.34 12.84
CA ARG A 137 3.08 8.80 13.03
C ARG A 137 1.85 9.38 13.74
N GLY A 138 0.75 8.65 13.85
CA GLY A 138 -0.52 9.21 14.30
C GLY A 138 -0.97 10.36 13.40
N ASP A 139 -1.61 11.38 13.99
CA ASP A 139 -1.95 12.65 13.35
C ASP A 139 -2.58 12.49 11.94
N ILE A 140 -3.59 11.62 11.86
CA ILE A 140 -4.16 11.13 10.59
C ILE A 140 -4.77 12.27 9.76
N THR A 141 -5.48 13.21 10.40
CA THR A 141 -6.13 14.32 9.68
C THR A 141 -5.11 15.17 8.93
N ASN A 142 -4.02 15.57 9.60
CA ASN A 142 -2.99 16.37 8.96
C ASN A 142 -2.17 15.52 7.99
N GLY A 143 -1.95 14.23 8.28
CA GLY A 143 -1.31 13.29 7.35
C GLY A 143 -2.07 13.17 6.01
N LEU A 144 -3.40 13.06 6.05
CA LEU A 144 -4.23 13.05 4.83
C LEU A 144 -4.05 14.33 4.00
N ARG A 145 -3.94 15.50 4.65
CA ARG A 145 -3.71 16.78 3.96
C ARG A 145 -2.29 16.89 3.41
N GLU A 146 -1.30 16.52 4.22
CA GLU A 146 0.13 16.55 3.89
C GLU A 146 0.44 15.64 2.71
N PHE A 147 -0.07 14.41 2.73
CA PHE A 147 0.27 13.40 1.73
C PHE A 147 -0.75 13.30 0.59
N GLY A 148 -1.93 13.91 0.70
CA GLY A 148 -3.01 13.85 -0.29
C GLY A 148 -2.56 13.94 -1.76
N PRO A 149 -1.72 14.92 -2.15
CA PRO A 149 -1.21 15.05 -3.52
C PRO A 149 -0.42 13.82 -4.03
N HIS A 150 0.13 13.03 -3.12
CA HIS A 150 0.93 11.84 -3.37
C HIS A 150 0.15 10.53 -3.24
N ILE A 151 -1.07 10.53 -2.68
CA ILE A 151 -1.86 9.31 -2.46
C ILE A 151 -2.37 8.73 -3.77
N GLY A 152 -2.12 7.44 -4.00
CA GLY A 152 -2.65 6.64 -5.12
C GLY A 152 -3.59 5.52 -4.67
N HIS A 153 -3.54 5.15 -3.39
CA HIS A 153 -4.47 4.20 -2.76
C HIS A 153 -4.58 4.44 -1.26
N VAL A 154 -5.71 4.07 -0.66
CA VAL A 154 -5.96 4.14 0.78
C VAL A 154 -6.43 2.78 1.25
N GLN A 155 -5.98 2.37 2.43
CA GLN A 155 -6.50 1.20 3.14
C GLN A 155 -6.92 1.56 4.56
N LEU A 156 -7.79 0.74 5.13
CA LEU A 156 -8.28 0.88 6.49
C LEU A 156 -8.28 -0.43 7.27
N ALA A 157 -8.03 -0.29 8.57
CA ALA A 157 -8.30 -1.28 9.61
C ALA A 157 -8.27 -0.60 10.98
N GLN A 158 -9.06 -1.08 11.94
CA GLN A 158 -9.05 -0.50 13.27
C GLN A 158 -7.73 -0.75 14.01
N VAL A 159 -7.33 0.22 14.82
CA VAL A 159 -6.10 0.17 15.62
C VAL A 159 -6.49 -0.08 17.09
N PRO A 160 -5.78 -0.95 17.83
CA PRO A 160 -4.54 -1.63 17.45
C PRO A 160 -4.71 -3.00 16.78
N SER A 161 -5.89 -3.61 16.85
CA SER A 161 -6.07 -5.04 16.59
C SER A 161 -6.22 -5.42 15.10
N ARG A 162 -6.27 -4.43 14.20
CA ARG A 162 -6.45 -4.61 12.75
C ARG A 162 -7.77 -5.31 12.39
N HIS A 163 -8.84 -4.99 13.10
CA HIS A 163 -10.21 -5.48 12.87
C HIS A 163 -11.06 -4.48 12.08
N GLU A 164 -12.38 -4.73 11.99
CA GLU A 164 -13.38 -3.88 11.34
C GLU A 164 -13.29 -2.41 11.80
N PRO A 165 -13.52 -1.42 10.93
CA PRO A 165 -13.37 0.00 11.27
C PRO A 165 -14.38 0.53 12.30
N ASP A 166 -15.46 -0.20 12.59
CA ASP A 166 -16.45 0.16 13.61
C ASP A 166 -16.26 -0.57 14.94
N CYS A 167 -15.27 -1.47 15.04
CA CYS A 167 -14.97 -2.11 16.31
C CYS A 167 -14.31 -1.14 17.30
N GLU A 168 -14.28 -1.53 18.57
CA GLU A 168 -13.55 -0.79 19.59
C GLU A 168 -12.08 -0.61 19.19
N GLY A 169 -11.59 0.62 19.31
CA GLY A 169 -10.24 1.02 18.94
C GLY A 169 -10.07 2.51 19.06
N GLU A 170 -8.92 3.01 18.63
CA GLU A 170 -8.53 4.41 18.84
C GLU A 170 -8.97 5.36 17.71
N LEU A 171 -9.38 4.84 16.55
CA LEU A 171 -9.77 5.67 15.40
C LEU A 171 -11.29 5.76 15.22
N ASN A 172 -11.80 6.99 15.11
CA ASN A 172 -13.16 7.26 14.64
C ASN A 172 -13.20 7.26 13.10
N TYR A 173 -13.50 6.11 12.50
CA TYR A 173 -13.50 5.97 11.04
C TYR A 173 -14.58 6.76 10.32
N ARG A 174 -15.73 7.07 10.95
CA ARG A 174 -16.71 7.99 10.33
C ARG A 174 -16.09 9.36 10.07
N TYR A 175 -15.36 9.88 11.05
CA TYR A 175 -14.66 11.15 10.91
C TYR A 175 -13.51 11.05 9.90
N VAL A 176 -12.68 10.01 9.98
CA VAL A 176 -11.52 9.84 9.07
C VAL A 176 -11.97 9.71 7.61
N LEU A 177 -13.01 8.92 7.33
CA LEU A 177 -13.55 8.76 5.97
C LEU A 177 -14.19 10.05 5.45
N ALA A 178 -14.86 10.83 6.32
CA ALA A 178 -15.36 12.14 5.94
C ALA A 178 -14.25 13.14 5.61
N GLN A 179 -13.10 13.09 6.32
CA GLN A 179 -11.92 13.90 5.96
C GLN A 179 -11.31 13.44 4.63
N LEU A 180 -11.28 12.14 4.37
CA LEU A 180 -10.81 11.61 3.09
C LEU A 180 -11.70 12.08 1.93
N GLU A 181 -13.02 11.99 2.09
CA GLU A 181 -13.98 12.49 1.11
C GLU A 181 -13.82 14.01 0.88
N ALA A 182 -13.72 14.79 1.96
CA ALA A 182 -13.51 16.24 1.89
C ALA A 182 -12.18 16.64 1.23
N SER A 183 -11.18 15.75 1.19
CA SER A 183 -9.93 15.98 0.47
C SER A 183 -10.06 15.83 -1.05
N GLY A 184 -11.20 15.32 -1.54
CA GLY A 184 -11.45 15.06 -2.96
C GLY A 184 -10.84 13.75 -3.46
N TYR A 185 -10.44 12.84 -2.56
CA TYR A 185 -9.94 11.51 -2.94
C TYR A 185 -11.04 10.71 -3.64
N GLY A 186 -10.89 10.51 -4.95
CA GLY A 186 -11.84 9.76 -5.79
C GLY A 186 -11.47 8.29 -6.03
N GLY A 187 -10.50 7.75 -5.29
CA GLY A 187 -10.04 6.37 -5.44
C GLY A 187 -10.79 5.38 -4.55
N TRP A 188 -10.49 4.09 -4.73
CA TRP A 188 -10.97 3.02 -3.87
C TRP A 188 -10.30 3.05 -2.48
N VAL A 189 -11.04 2.60 -1.46
CA VAL A 189 -10.53 2.34 -0.10
C VAL A 189 -10.50 0.83 0.13
N GLY A 190 -9.32 0.26 0.32
CA GLY A 190 -9.15 -1.16 0.62
C GLY A 190 -9.50 -1.49 2.07
N CYS A 191 -10.34 -2.51 2.27
CA CYS A 191 -10.72 -3.01 3.59
C CYS A 191 -9.74 -4.12 4.03
N GLU A 192 -8.51 -3.75 4.38
CA GLU A 192 -7.44 -4.70 4.75
C GLU A 192 -7.39 -4.95 6.26
N TYR A 193 -8.42 -5.61 6.77
CA TYR A 193 -8.50 -6.01 8.18
C TYR A 193 -8.71 -7.51 8.34
N LYS A 194 -8.42 -8.01 9.54
CA LYS A 194 -8.74 -9.38 9.97
C LYS A 194 -10.11 -9.35 10.65
N PRO A 195 -11.15 -9.96 10.08
CA PRO A 195 -12.46 -9.98 10.73
C PRO A 195 -12.37 -10.53 12.16
N LYS A 196 -13.09 -9.92 13.11
CA LYS A 196 -13.08 -10.39 14.51
C LYS A 196 -13.83 -11.73 14.66
N GLY A 197 -14.83 -11.95 13.81
CA GLY A 197 -15.62 -13.18 13.72
C GLY A 197 -15.66 -13.70 12.28
N SER A 198 -16.83 -14.11 11.80
CA SER A 198 -17.01 -14.35 10.36
C SER A 198 -16.90 -13.04 9.58
N THR A 199 -16.54 -13.14 8.29
CA THR A 199 -16.43 -11.95 7.45
C THR A 199 -17.80 -11.27 7.33
N GLU A 200 -18.85 -12.05 7.11
CA GLU A 200 -20.22 -11.61 6.88
C GLU A 200 -20.79 -10.83 8.08
N GLU A 201 -20.56 -11.32 9.30
CA GLU A 201 -20.97 -10.62 10.54
C GLU A 201 -20.24 -9.29 10.69
N GLY A 202 -18.98 -9.22 10.26
CA GLY A 202 -18.14 -8.01 10.29
C GLY A 202 -18.48 -6.96 9.25
N LEU A 203 -19.45 -7.16 8.35
CA LEU A 203 -19.79 -6.17 7.32
C LEU A 203 -20.87 -5.16 7.75
N GLY A 204 -21.35 -5.23 8.98
CA GLY A 204 -22.38 -4.32 9.52
C GLY A 204 -22.01 -2.84 9.43
N TRP A 205 -20.72 -2.51 9.52
CA TRP A 205 -20.21 -1.14 9.41
C TRP A 205 -20.52 -0.49 8.06
N LEU A 206 -20.54 -1.26 6.97
CA LEU A 206 -20.83 -0.74 5.63
C LEU A 206 -22.26 -0.17 5.59
N ARG A 207 -23.23 -0.83 6.21
CA ARG A 207 -24.60 -0.32 6.33
C ARG A 207 -24.66 0.89 7.26
N THR A 208 -24.01 0.77 8.42
CA THR A 208 -23.97 1.82 9.45
C THR A 208 -23.30 3.11 8.96
N PHE A 209 -22.37 3.02 8.01
CA PHE A 209 -21.67 4.18 7.42
C PHE A 209 -22.30 4.61 6.08
N GLY A 210 -23.30 3.87 5.57
CA GLY A 210 -24.04 4.23 4.36
C GLY A 210 -23.41 3.76 3.03
N TYR A 211 -22.42 2.88 3.07
CA TYR A 211 -21.75 2.29 1.90
C TYR A 211 -22.46 1.05 1.34
N TRP A 212 -23.35 0.43 2.12
CA TRP A 212 -24.15 -0.72 1.67
C TRP A 212 -25.62 -0.49 2.01
N LYS A 213 -26.47 -0.43 0.97
CA LYS A 213 -27.93 -0.40 1.09
C LYS A 213 -28.50 -1.81 1.23
#